data_AF-A0AAT9HPL8-F1
#
_entry.id   AF-A0AAT9HPL8-F1
#
_cell.length_a   1.000
_cell.length_b   1.000
_cell.length_c   1.000
_cell.angle_alpha   90.00
_cell.angle_beta   90.00
_cell.angle_gamma   90.00
#
_symmetry.space_group_name_H-M   'P 1'
#
loop_
_entity.id
_entity.type
_entity.pdbx_description
1 polymer ?
#
loop_
_entity_poly.entity_id
_entity_poly.type
_entity_poly.pdbx_seq_one_letter_code
_entity_poly.pdbx_strand_id
1 'polypeptide(L)'
;MTTATPGVTPITGAVGTAHTRVEGRDKVTGAARYAGEIPFAELAHGWLALSTVARGRIVSVETGPVLAMPGVVAVLHHGNAPRLDTGYTGMMGVPPDPTAAVFQSDRVPHAGWPVALVVAETPEQAREAAEALVVTYEQEPHDIELSAGRPDAYPVTGHMPGETEKGDIEAGLAASAHVVDEEYTTPKSTTP
;
A
#
# COMPACT_ATOMS: atom_id res chain seq x y z
N MET A 1 36.76 16.08 57.50
CA MET A 1 37.22 15.96 56.10
C MET A 1 36.81 14.56 55.66
N THR A 2 35.66 14.42 55.00
CA THR A 2 35.12 13.11 54.59
C THR A 2 34.97 13.16 53.09
N THR A 3 35.92 12.57 52.39
CA THR A 3 35.89 12.37 50.94
C THR A 3 34.88 11.28 50.61
N ALA A 4 33.83 11.64 49.88
CA ALA A 4 32.91 10.69 49.27
C ALA A 4 33.55 10.11 48.01
N THR A 5 33.72 8.79 47.98
CA THR A 5 34.09 8.02 46.79
C THR A 5 32.96 8.12 45.76
N PRO A 6 33.22 8.47 44.49
CA PRO A 6 32.18 8.44 43.47
C PRO A 6 31.80 6.98 43.19
N GLY A 7 30.52 6.66 43.34
CA GLY A 7 29.98 5.36 42.94
C GLY A 7 30.13 5.16 41.43
N VAL A 8 30.74 4.07 41.02
CA VAL A 8 30.79 3.64 39.62
C VAL A 8 29.40 3.17 39.22
N THR A 9 28.74 3.90 38.32
CA THR A 9 27.50 3.44 37.68
C THR A 9 27.84 2.21 36.83
N PRO A 10 27.22 1.04 37.07
CA PRO A 10 27.47 -0.13 36.25
C PRO A 10 27.08 0.18 34.81
N ILE A 11 28.00 -0.06 33.87
CA ILE A 11 27.70 0.02 32.44
C ILE A 11 26.75 -1.13 32.13
N THR A 12 25.45 -0.82 32.05
CA THR A 12 24.46 -1.76 31.56
C THR A 12 24.81 -2.10 30.12
N GLY A 13 25.18 -3.35 29.84
CA GLY A 13 25.52 -3.79 28.48
C GLY A 13 24.37 -3.45 27.52
N ALA A 14 24.69 -2.97 26.31
CA ALA A 14 23.68 -2.54 25.34
C ALA A 14 22.89 -3.73 24.73
N VAL A 15 23.52 -4.90 24.61
CA VAL A 15 22.95 -6.08 23.97
C VAL A 15 22.54 -7.11 25.03
N GLY A 16 21.36 -7.71 24.85
CA GLY A 16 20.86 -8.78 25.73
C GLY A 16 20.23 -8.31 27.04
N THR A 17 20.06 -7.01 27.22
CA THR A 17 19.45 -6.39 28.41
C THR A 17 18.09 -5.80 28.07
N ALA A 18 17.13 -5.97 28.99
CA ALA A 18 15.76 -5.47 28.81
C ALA A 18 15.67 -3.97 29.10
N HIS A 19 16.00 -3.14 28.10
CA HIS A 19 15.85 -1.69 28.18
C HIS A 19 14.41 -1.24 27.95
N THR A 20 14.00 -0.15 28.61
CA THR A 20 12.78 0.55 28.24
C THR A 20 12.95 1.20 26.86
N ARG A 21 11.90 1.13 26.03
CA ARG A 21 11.90 1.81 24.72
C ARG A 21 12.10 3.31 24.89
N VAL A 22 13.02 3.89 24.12
CA VAL A 22 13.39 5.31 24.19
C VAL A 22 12.17 6.22 24.02
N GLU A 23 11.34 5.91 23.03
CA GLU A 23 10.11 6.61 22.68
C GLU A 23 8.89 6.17 23.51
N GLY A 24 9.08 5.24 24.46
CA GLY A 24 8.00 4.61 25.21
C GLY A 24 7.18 5.62 26.01
N ARG A 25 7.87 6.53 26.72
CA ARG A 25 7.21 7.60 27.49
C ARG A 25 6.33 8.46 26.60
N ASP A 26 6.85 8.97 25.50
CA ASP A 26 6.12 9.90 24.65
C ASP A 26 4.89 9.26 24.00
N LYS A 27 4.99 7.97 23.64
CA LYS A 27 3.84 7.21 23.12
C LYS A 27 2.75 6.98 24.16
N VAL A 28 3.08 6.70 25.42
CA VAL A 28 2.08 6.44 26.46
C VAL A 28 1.51 7.72 27.08
N THR A 29 2.20 8.86 26.95
CA THR A 29 1.71 10.16 27.42
C THR A 29 1.01 10.98 26.34
N GLY A 30 0.98 10.51 25.08
CA GLY A 30 0.47 11.29 23.94
C GLY A 30 1.36 12.46 23.52
N ALA A 31 2.64 12.46 23.92
CA ALA A 31 3.60 13.49 23.51
C ALA A 31 4.24 13.19 22.15
N ALA A 32 4.21 11.93 21.71
CA ALA A 32 4.67 11.53 20.39
C ALA A 32 3.71 12.06 19.32
N ARG A 33 4.22 12.87 18.39
CA ARG A 33 3.44 13.37 17.24
C ARG A 33 3.51 12.39 16.07
N TYR A 34 2.37 12.17 15.45
CA TYR A 34 2.24 11.39 14.21
C TYR A 34 1.98 12.30 13.02
N ALA A 35 2.05 11.75 11.81
CA ALA A 35 1.97 12.53 10.56
C ALA A 35 0.74 13.44 10.47
N GLY A 36 -0.42 13.00 10.99
CA GLY A 36 -1.66 13.77 10.98
C GLY A 36 -1.75 14.89 12.01
N GLU A 37 -0.77 15.01 12.92
CA GLU A 37 -0.77 16.01 14.02
C GLU A 37 0.22 17.15 13.76
N ILE A 38 0.82 17.17 12.56
CA ILE A 38 1.77 18.22 12.16
C ILE A 38 0.96 19.39 11.57
N PRO A 39 0.97 20.58 12.20
CA PRO A 39 0.20 21.71 11.71
C PRO A 39 0.88 22.35 10.50
N PHE A 40 0.08 22.72 9.50
CA PHE A 40 0.49 23.52 8.35
C PHE A 40 -0.50 24.66 8.14
N ALA A 41 0.00 25.82 7.68
CA ALA A 41 -0.86 26.89 7.21
C ALA A 41 -1.46 26.50 5.85
N GLU A 42 -2.71 26.91 5.60
CA GLU A 42 -3.40 26.71 4.32
C GLU A 42 -3.42 25.23 3.88
N LEU A 43 -3.59 24.32 4.85
CA LEU A 43 -3.64 22.89 4.60
C LEU A 43 -4.90 22.52 3.82
N ALA A 44 -4.72 21.94 2.64
CA ALA A 44 -5.80 21.28 1.91
C ALA A 44 -5.86 19.79 2.27
N HIS A 45 -7.05 19.22 2.20
CA HIS A 45 -7.34 17.83 2.55
C HIS A 45 -7.77 17.05 1.32
N GLY A 46 -7.12 15.90 1.10
CA GLY A 46 -7.44 15.00 0.01
C GLY A 46 -8.24 13.78 0.48
N TRP A 47 -9.27 13.39 -0.27
CA TRP A 47 -10.00 12.14 -0.07
C TRP A 47 -10.08 11.35 -1.37
N LEU A 48 -9.73 10.06 -1.31
CA LEU A 48 -9.75 9.18 -2.47
C LEU A 48 -11.17 8.66 -2.72
N ALA A 49 -11.67 8.85 -3.93
CA ALA A 49 -12.78 8.07 -4.45
C ALA A 49 -12.23 6.74 -4.97
N LEU A 50 -12.75 5.63 -4.45
CA LEU A 50 -12.28 4.29 -4.78
C LEU A 50 -13.24 3.59 -5.74
N SER A 51 -12.70 2.69 -6.56
CA SER A 51 -13.49 1.94 -7.52
C SER A 51 -14.49 1.01 -6.85
N THR A 52 -15.70 1.02 -7.38
CA THR A 52 -16.82 0.15 -6.97
C THR A 52 -16.93 -1.13 -7.81
N VAL A 53 -16.03 -1.33 -8.78
CA VAL A 53 -15.99 -2.52 -9.64
C VAL A 53 -14.68 -3.27 -9.44
N ALA A 54 -14.71 -4.59 -9.59
CA ALA A 54 -13.51 -5.42 -9.40
C ALA A 54 -12.51 -5.27 -10.55
N ARG A 55 -12.99 -5.05 -11.79
CA ARG A 55 -12.13 -4.82 -12.95
C ARG A 55 -12.90 -4.08 -14.02
N GLY A 56 -12.22 -3.20 -14.75
CA GLY A 56 -12.83 -2.52 -15.89
C GLY A 56 -12.08 -1.28 -16.34
N ARG A 57 -12.84 -0.35 -16.90
CA ARG A 57 -12.39 0.96 -17.37
C ARG A 57 -13.31 2.07 -16.87
N ILE A 58 -12.75 3.22 -16.49
CA ILE A 58 -13.49 4.45 -16.21
C ILE A 58 -13.95 5.05 -17.54
N VAL A 59 -15.26 5.19 -17.71
CA VAL A 59 -15.88 5.80 -18.90
C VAL A 59 -16.02 7.31 -18.72
N SER A 60 -16.44 7.73 -17.53
CA SER A 60 -16.60 9.16 -17.21
C SER A 60 -16.50 9.41 -15.70
N VAL A 61 -16.13 10.64 -15.36
CA VAL A 61 -16.11 11.18 -14.00
C VAL A 61 -16.87 12.50 -14.01
N GLU A 62 -18.00 12.58 -13.31
CA GLU A 62 -18.83 13.79 -13.28
C GLU A 62 -18.34 14.78 -12.21
N THR A 63 -17.34 15.59 -12.56
CA THR A 63 -16.71 16.52 -11.61
C THR A 63 -17.51 17.78 -11.34
N GLY A 64 -18.42 18.19 -12.25
CA GLY A 64 -19.13 19.46 -12.18
C GLY A 64 -19.90 19.70 -10.88
N PRO A 65 -20.82 18.78 -10.48
CA PRO A 65 -21.55 18.91 -9.23
C PRO A 65 -20.63 18.96 -8.00
N VAL A 66 -19.57 18.14 -7.99
CA VAL A 66 -18.60 18.05 -6.89
C VAL A 66 -17.76 19.32 -6.75
N LEU A 67 -17.30 19.87 -7.87
CA LEU A 67 -16.55 21.14 -7.90
C LEU A 67 -17.39 22.34 -7.43
N ALA A 68 -18.73 22.24 -7.47
CA ALA A 68 -19.64 23.27 -6.98
C ALA A 68 -19.93 23.14 -5.47
N MET A 69 -19.47 22.07 -4.81
CA MET A 69 -19.67 21.87 -3.37
C MET A 69 -18.80 22.82 -2.53
N PRO A 70 -19.27 23.26 -1.35
CA PRO A 70 -18.52 24.19 -0.51
C PRO A 70 -17.11 23.68 -0.16
N GLY A 71 -16.12 24.55 -0.34
CA GLY A 71 -14.72 24.29 0.04
C GLY A 71 -13.98 23.28 -0.85
N VAL A 72 -14.60 22.75 -1.92
CA VAL A 72 -13.90 21.89 -2.88
C VAL A 72 -12.99 22.74 -3.77
N VAL A 73 -11.71 22.38 -3.81
CA VAL A 73 -10.65 23.09 -4.53
C VAL A 73 -10.34 22.40 -5.86
N ALA A 74 -10.33 21.07 -5.88
CA ALA A 74 -10.01 20.30 -7.09
C ALA A 74 -10.59 18.87 -7.05
N VAL A 75 -10.79 18.30 -8.23
CA VAL A 75 -11.02 16.87 -8.42
C VAL A 75 -10.02 16.36 -9.45
N LEU A 76 -9.05 15.56 -9.01
CA LEU A 76 -8.04 14.94 -9.86
C LEU A 76 -8.47 13.53 -10.24
N HIS A 77 -8.37 13.20 -11.52
CA HIS A 77 -8.69 11.88 -12.07
C HIS A 77 -7.81 11.61 -13.30
N HIS A 78 -7.98 10.44 -13.91
CA HIS A 78 -7.11 10.02 -15.02
C HIS A 78 -7.08 10.96 -16.24
N GLY A 79 -8.07 11.85 -16.38
CA GLY A 79 -8.17 12.79 -17.51
C GLY A 79 -7.42 14.10 -17.29
N ASN A 80 -7.17 14.51 -16.04
CA ASN A 80 -6.60 15.81 -15.71
C ASN A 80 -5.39 15.76 -14.75
N ALA A 81 -5.09 14.60 -14.16
CA ALA A 81 -3.96 14.46 -13.25
C ALA A 81 -2.63 14.73 -13.98
N PRO A 82 -1.65 15.36 -13.30
CA PRO A 82 -0.31 15.51 -13.83
C PRO A 82 0.27 14.17 -14.27
N ARG A 83 0.96 14.17 -15.42
CA ARG A 83 1.61 12.96 -15.94
C ARG A 83 2.90 12.71 -15.21
N LEU A 84 3.04 11.49 -14.72
CA LEU A 84 4.25 11.02 -14.05
C LEU A 84 5.14 10.29 -15.04
N ASP A 85 6.45 10.42 -14.87
CA ASP A 85 7.40 9.54 -15.53
C ASP A 85 7.42 8.19 -14.78
N THR A 86 6.84 7.17 -15.40
CA THR A 86 6.79 5.81 -14.87
C THR A 86 7.83 4.90 -15.55
N GLY A 87 8.72 5.45 -16.36
CA GLY A 87 9.72 4.70 -17.12
C GLY A 87 11.07 4.50 -16.41
N TYR A 88 11.22 4.99 -15.18
CA TYR A 88 12.48 4.88 -14.46
C TYR A 88 12.69 3.48 -13.88
N THR A 89 13.93 2.98 -13.89
CA THR A 89 14.29 1.74 -13.19
C THR A 89 14.93 2.10 -11.85
N GLY A 90 14.42 1.53 -10.76
CA GLY A 90 14.98 1.75 -9.42
C GLY A 90 16.41 1.23 -9.29
N MET A 91 17.08 1.59 -8.19
CA MET A 91 18.48 1.18 -7.91
C MET A 91 18.71 -0.34 -7.95
N MET A 92 17.66 -1.12 -7.72
CA MET A 92 17.68 -2.59 -7.73
C MET A 92 17.36 -3.20 -9.11
N GLY A 93 17.27 -2.41 -10.18
CA GLY A 93 16.93 -2.92 -11.51
C GLY A 93 15.45 -3.27 -11.69
N VAL A 94 14.59 -2.86 -10.75
CA VAL A 94 13.15 -3.18 -10.75
C VAL A 94 12.36 -1.99 -11.32
N PRO A 95 11.39 -2.22 -12.24
CA PRO A 95 10.48 -1.18 -12.69
C PRO A 95 9.64 -0.62 -11.52
N PRO A 96 9.05 0.57 -11.66
CA PRO A 96 8.26 1.14 -10.58
C PRO A 96 6.99 0.31 -10.40
N ASP A 97 6.54 0.23 -9.16
CA ASP A 97 5.29 -0.46 -8.82
C ASP A 97 4.15 0.15 -9.66
N PRO A 98 3.45 -0.65 -10.49
CA PRO A 98 2.31 -0.17 -11.26
C PRO A 98 1.22 0.46 -10.39
N THR A 99 1.12 0.06 -9.12
CA THR A 99 0.18 0.67 -8.16
C THR A 99 0.49 2.13 -7.83
N ALA A 100 1.74 2.57 -8.05
CA ALA A 100 2.14 3.97 -7.90
C ALA A 100 1.70 4.85 -9.07
N ALA A 101 1.28 4.27 -10.19
CA ALA A 101 0.81 4.99 -11.39
C ALA A 101 -0.66 5.45 -11.27
N VAL A 102 -1.03 6.00 -10.11
CA VAL A 102 -2.39 6.44 -9.81
C VAL A 102 -2.79 7.59 -10.75
N PHE A 103 -4.01 7.51 -11.28
CA PHE A 103 -4.58 8.45 -12.27
C PHE A 103 -3.77 8.58 -13.57
N GLN A 104 -2.86 7.65 -13.88
CA GLN A 104 -2.13 7.66 -15.15
C GLN A 104 -2.88 6.94 -16.27
N SER A 105 -3.92 6.19 -15.93
CA SER A 105 -4.76 5.43 -16.85
C SER A 105 -6.20 5.39 -16.34
N ASP A 106 -7.14 5.06 -17.22
CA ASP A 106 -8.55 4.82 -16.92
C ASP A 106 -8.83 3.36 -16.50
N ARG A 107 -7.80 2.52 -16.40
CA ARG A 107 -7.94 1.11 -16.02
C ARG A 107 -8.22 0.97 -14.52
N VAL A 108 -9.14 0.06 -14.22
CA VAL A 108 -9.42 -0.42 -12.87
C VAL A 108 -8.92 -1.87 -12.78
N PRO A 109 -7.78 -2.13 -12.12
CA PRO A 109 -7.21 -3.48 -12.01
C PRO A 109 -7.83 -4.33 -10.89
N HIS A 110 -8.37 -3.70 -9.84
CA HIS A 110 -8.98 -4.38 -8.71
C HIS A 110 -10.01 -3.47 -8.01
N ALA A 111 -10.89 -4.08 -7.19
CA ALA A 111 -11.80 -3.34 -6.32
C ALA A 111 -11.02 -2.44 -5.35
N GLY A 112 -11.55 -1.24 -5.08
CA GLY A 112 -10.89 -0.27 -4.20
C GLY A 112 -9.74 0.50 -4.85
N TRP A 113 -9.49 0.32 -6.16
CA TRP A 113 -8.49 1.13 -6.88
C TRP A 113 -8.84 2.63 -6.84
N PRO A 114 -7.90 3.55 -6.58
CA PRO A 114 -8.21 4.98 -6.59
C PRO A 114 -8.58 5.48 -8.00
N VAL A 115 -9.79 6.03 -8.14
CA VAL A 115 -10.32 6.52 -9.43
C VAL A 115 -10.31 8.05 -9.53
N ALA A 116 -10.41 8.73 -8.39
CA ALA A 116 -10.23 10.17 -8.29
C ALA A 116 -9.72 10.57 -6.89
N LEU A 117 -9.16 11.78 -6.79
CA LEU A 117 -8.82 12.45 -5.55
C LEU A 117 -9.60 13.77 -5.50
N VAL A 118 -10.45 13.92 -4.49
CA VAL A 118 -11.13 15.19 -4.21
C VAL A 118 -10.31 15.95 -3.18
N VAL A 119 -10.03 17.22 -3.45
CA VAL A 119 -9.26 18.11 -2.59
C VAL A 119 -10.17 19.23 -2.10
N ALA A 120 -10.21 19.46 -0.79
CA ALA A 120 -11.03 20.50 -0.16
C ALA A 120 -10.32 21.19 1.01
N GLU A 121 -10.92 22.26 1.54
CA GLU A 121 -10.42 23.06 2.66
C GLU A 121 -10.48 22.32 4.01
N THR A 122 -11.37 21.33 4.16
CA THR A 122 -11.52 20.52 5.37
C THR A 122 -11.62 19.03 5.02
N PRO A 123 -11.24 18.13 5.94
CA PRO A 123 -11.34 16.69 5.69
C PRO A 123 -12.80 16.22 5.53
N GLU A 124 -13.74 16.85 6.24
CA GLU A 124 -15.18 16.55 6.13
C GLU A 124 -15.72 16.91 4.74
N GLN A 125 -15.37 18.10 4.22
CA GLN A 125 -15.76 18.52 2.87
C GLN A 125 -15.16 17.59 1.82
N ALA A 126 -13.87 17.22 1.94
CA ALA A 126 -13.22 16.33 0.99
C ALA A 126 -13.91 14.95 0.95
N ARG A 127 -14.26 14.40 2.12
CA ARG A 127 -14.98 13.13 2.24
C ARG A 127 -16.39 13.20 1.66
N GLU A 128 -17.19 14.18 2.04
CA GLU A 128 -18.56 14.35 1.55
C GLU A 128 -18.58 14.52 0.02
N ALA A 129 -17.67 15.34 -0.50
CA ALA A 129 -17.54 15.58 -1.93
C ALA A 129 -17.07 14.34 -2.71
N ALA A 130 -16.17 13.53 -2.13
CA ALA A 130 -15.78 12.25 -2.72
C ALA A 130 -16.91 11.21 -2.70
N GLU A 131 -17.71 11.17 -1.65
CA GLU A 131 -18.90 10.30 -1.55
C GLU A 131 -19.99 10.69 -2.57
N ALA A 132 -20.10 11.97 -2.91
CA ALA A 132 -21.03 12.48 -3.93
C ALA A 132 -20.55 12.31 -5.38
N LEU A 133 -19.28 11.94 -5.60
CA LEU A 133 -18.70 11.85 -6.94
C LEU A 133 -19.29 10.66 -7.72
N VAL A 134 -19.86 10.96 -8.90
CA VAL A 134 -20.39 9.94 -9.81
C VAL A 134 -19.32 9.52 -10.81
N VAL A 135 -19.00 8.23 -10.81
CA VAL A 135 -18.04 7.60 -11.74
C VAL A 135 -18.74 6.48 -12.49
N THR A 136 -18.66 6.51 -13.83
CA THR A 136 -19.24 5.48 -14.69
C THR A 136 -18.16 4.51 -15.17
N TYR A 137 -18.47 3.22 -15.14
CA TYR A 137 -17.52 2.16 -15.51
C TYR A 137 -18.05 1.27 -16.63
N GLU A 138 -17.13 0.81 -17.46
CA GLU A 138 -17.29 -0.39 -18.29
C GLU A 138 -16.69 -1.57 -17.52
N GLN A 139 -17.54 -2.48 -17.03
CA GLN A 139 -17.12 -3.63 -16.24
C GLN A 139 -16.56 -4.74 -17.13
N GLU A 140 -15.49 -5.37 -16.66
CA GLU A 140 -14.86 -6.50 -17.34
C GLU A 140 -14.97 -7.80 -16.52
N PRO A 141 -14.96 -8.96 -17.18
CA PRO A 141 -14.78 -10.24 -16.50
C PRO A 141 -13.52 -10.22 -15.65
N HIS A 142 -13.65 -10.64 -14.40
CA HIS A 142 -12.57 -10.71 -13.43
C HIS A 142 -12.53 -12.09 -12.78
N ASP A 143 -11.37 -12.40 -12.24
CA ASP A 143 -11.15 -13.61 -11.47
C ASP A 143 -10.45 -13.24 -10.16
N ILE A 144 -10.98 -13.78 -9.07
CA ILE A 144 -10.54 -13.51 -7.70
C ILE A 144 -10.02 -14.78 -7.02
N GLU A 145 -10.06 -15.92 -7.71
CA GLU A 145 -9.59 -17.19 -7.18
C GLU A 145 -8.11 -17.37 -7.50
N LEU A 146 -7.34 -17.70 -6.44
CA LEU A 146 -5.96 -18.09 -6.58
C LEU A 146 -5.91 -19.61 -6.81
N SER A 147 -5.64 -20.04 -8.03
CA SER A 147 -5.56 -21.44 -8.42
C SER A 147 -4.31 -21.70 -9.26
N ALA A 148 -3.76 -22.92 -9.14
CA ALA A 148 -2.61 -23.36 -9.91
C ALA A 148 -3.01 -23.75 -11.36
N GLY A 149 -2.05 -23.70 -12.29
CA GLY A 149 -2.23 -24.23 -13.66
C GLY A 149 -3.13 -23.38 -14.58
N ARG A 150 -3.31 -22.10 -14.26
CA ARG A 150 -4.13 -21.20 -15.07
C ARG A 150 -3.55 -20.97 -16.48
N PRO A 151 -4.39 -20.95 -17.53
CA PRO A 151 -3.92 -20.69 -18.90
C PRO A 151 -3.28 -19.31 -19.11
N ASP A 152 -3.64 -18.34 -18.28
CA ASP A 152 -3.14 -16.96 -18.31
C ASP A 152 -2.01 -16.72 -17.28
N ALA A 153 -1.48 -17.78 -16.66
CA ALA A 153 -0.32 -17.68 -15.80
C ALA A 153 0.90 -17.16 -16.58
N TYR A 154 1.68 -16.30 -15.96
CA TYR A 154 2.90 -15.73 -16.53
C TYR A 154 4.06 -15.90 -15.54
N PRO A 155 5.30 -16.08 -16.03
CA PRO A 155 6.44 -16.18 -15.16
C PRO A 155 6.69 -14.84 -14.45
N VAL A 156 6.81 -14.88 -13.13
CA VAL A 156 7.30 -13.73 -12.36
C VAL A 156 8.79 -13.61 -12.63
N THR A 157 9.17 -12.54 -13.32
CA THR A 157 10.56 -12.20 -13.64
C THR A 157 11.06 -11.10 -12.72
N GLY A 158 12.37 -11.09 -12.42
CA GLY A 158 13.00 -10.06 -11.58
C GLY A 158 13.88 -10.64 -10.49
N HIS A 159 14.10 -9.87 -9.43
CA HIS A 159 15.01 -10.25 -8.33
C HIS A 159 14.52 -11.49 -7.55
N MET A 160 13.22 -11.77 -7.57
CA MET A 160 12.60 -12.92 -6.92
C MET A 160 11.83 -13.72 -7.98
N PRO A 161 12.47 -14.66 -8.69
CA PRO A 161 11.81 -15.46 -9.71
C PRO A 161 10.75 -16.38 -9.08
N GLY A 162 9.66 -16.60 -9.82
CA GLY A 162 8.58 -17.50 -9.38
C GLY A 162 8.97 -18.98 -9.36
N GLU A 163 10.06 -19.34 -10.03
CA GLU A 163 10.60 -20.69 -10.10
C GLU A 163 12.07 -20.68 -9.68
N THR A 164 12.44 -21.63 -8.83
CA THR A 164 13.83 -21.86 -8.41
C THR A 164 14.09 -23.35 -8.34
N GLU A 165 15.22 -23.78 -8.90
CA GLU A 165 15.63 -25.18 -8.89
C GLU A 165 17.00 -25.31 -8.22
N LYS A 166 17.20 -26.38 -7.46
CA LYS A 166 18.49 -26.67 -6.82
C LYS A 166 18.72 -28.18 -6.73
N GLY A 167 19.68 -28.68 -7.52
CA GLY A 167 20.00 -30.10 -7.59
C GLY A 167 19.05 -30.86 -8.52
N ASP A 168 19.04 -32.19 -8.42
CA ASP A 168 18.18 -33.07 -9.20
C ASP A 168 17.02 -33.57 -8.31
N ILE A 169 15.87 -32.91 -8.42
CA ILE A 169 14.68 -33.21 -7.59
C ILE A 169 14.11 -34.59 -7.95
N GLU A 170 14.07 -34.92 -9.25
CA GLU A 170 13.50 -36.20 -9.73
C GLU A 170 14.29 -37.39 -9.20
N ALA A 171 15.62 -37.37 -9.31
CA ALA A 171 16.48 -38.43 -8.78
C ALA A 171 16.36 -38.54 -7.25
N GLY A 172 16.24 -37.42 -6.55
CA GLY A 172 16.05 -37.38 -5.09
C GLY A 172 14.74 -38.04 -4.65
N LEU A 173 13.63 -37.71 -5.32
CA LEU A 173 12.32 -38.32 -5.06
C LEU A 173 12.33 -39.83 -5.36
N ALA A 174 12.91 -40.24 -6.48
CA ALA A 174 12.98 -41.65 -6.88
C ALA A 174 13.80 -42.53 -5.92
N ALA A 175 14.85 -41.98 -5.30
CA ALA A 175 15.69 -42.70 -4.35
C ALA A 175 15.12 -42.72 -2.91
N SER A 176 14.02 -42.02 -2.64
CA SER A 176 13.48 -41.86 -1.30
C SER A 176 12.66 -43.06 -0.84
N ALA A 177 12.85 -43.47 0.43
CA ALA A 177 12.07 -44.57 1.02
C ALA A 177 10.59 -44.22 1.24
N HIS A 178 10.29 -42.92 1.44
CA HIS A 178 8.94 -42.38 1.62
C HIS A 178 8.83 -41.02 0.94
N VAL A 179 7.67 -40.73 0.36
CA VAL A 179 7.31 -39.45 -0.25
C VAL A 179 5.95 -39.03 0.29
N VAL A 180 5.81 -37.76 0.66
CA VAL A 180 4.55 -37.15 1.12
C VAL A 180 4.24 -36.00 0.18
N ASP A 181 3.01 -35.99 -0.34
CA ASP A 181 2.49 -34.98 -1.24
C ASP A 181 1.18 -34.44 -0.64
N GLU A 182 1.20 -33.18 -0.20
CA GLU A 182 0.13 -32.54 0.55
C GLU A 182 0.02 -31.06 0.15
N GLU A 183 -1.21 -30.55 0.05
CA GLU A 183 -1.47 -29.15 -0.26
C GLU A 183 -1.79 -28.37 1.03
N TYR A 184 -1.07 -27.26 1.23
CA TYR A 184 -1.28 -26.36 2.37
C TYR A 184 -1.75 -25.00 1.88
N THR A 185 -2.83 -24.48 2.49
CA THR A 185 -3.33 -23.13 2.22
C THR A 185 -3.29 -22.28 3.48
N THR A 186 -2.96 -21.00 3.32
CA THR A 186 -3.03 -20.00 4.39
C THR A 186 -3.93 -18.85 3.94
N PRO A 187 -4.91 -18.43 4.75
CA PRO A 187 -5.78 -17.31 4.37
C PRO A 187 -4.97 -16.01 4.28
N LYS A 188 -5.48 -15.05 3.51
CA LYS A 188 -4.93 -13.70 3.49
C LYS A 188 -4.98 -13.11 4.90
N SER A 189 -3.83 -12.73 5.43
CA SER A 189 -3.76 -11.95 6.67
C SER A 189 -3.84 -10.47 6.33
N THR A 190 -4.89 -9.83 6.81
CA THR A 190 -4.94 -8.38 6.98
C THR A 190 -5.21 -8.18 8.47
N THR A 191 -4.24 -7.64 9.19
CA THR A 191 -4.47 -7.24 10.59
C THR A 191 -5.66 -6.28 10.59
N PRO A 192 -6.72 -6.55 11.39
CA PRO A 192 -7.90 -5.67 11.46
C PRO A 192 -7.54 -4.28 11.99
#